data_AF-A0A3D3BML3-F1
#
_entry.id   AF-A0A3D3BML3-F1
#
_cell.length_a   1.000
_cell.length_b   1.000
_cell.length_c   1.000
_cell.angle_alpha   90.00
_cell.angle_beta   90.00
_cell.angle_gamma   90.00
#
_symmetry.space_group_name_H-M   'P 1'
#
loop_
_entity.id
_entity.type
_entity.pdbx_description
1 polymer ?
#
loop_
_entity_poly.entity_id
_entity_poly.type
_entity_poly.pdbx_seq_one_letter_code
_entity_poly.pdbx_strand_id
1 'polypeptide(L)' 'MVGVVFFVISAAVVAAIAWFVVGKFEAWLPDAGSDLKPEKRDDDPAFDVVLRGYRMDEVDDTIAQMQAEIESLRMDGHSR' A
#
# COMPACT_ATOMS: atom_id res chain seq x y z
N MET A 1 23.88 37.42 1.48
CA MET A 1 22.69 37.73 2.31
C MET A 1 21.39 37.46 1.56
N VAL A 2 21.17 38.06 0.38
CA VAL A 2 19.96 37.87 -0.44
C VAL A 2 19.70 36.39 -0.82
N GLY A 3 20.73 35.64 -1.23
CA GLY A 3 20.55 34.21 -1.58
C GLY A 3 20.14 33.32 -0.41
N VAL A 4 20.60 33.62 0.81
CA VAL A 4 20.22 32.88 2.02
C VAL A 4 18.76 33.15 2.37
N VAL A 5 18.33 34.40 2.28
CA VAL A 5 16.93 34.80 2.50
C VAL A 5 16.01 34.12 1.48
N PHE A 6 16.40 34.09 0.20
CA PHE A 6 15.61 33.45 -0.85
C PHE A 6 15.48 31.93 -0.63
N PHE A 7 16.55 31.29 -0.18
CA PHE A 7 16.54 29.86 0.15
C PHE A 7 15.59 29.55 1.33
N VAL A 8 15.65 30.35 2.39
CA VAL A 8 14.78 30.18 3.57
C VAL A 8 13.31 30.38 3.19
N ILE A 9 13.00 31.42 2.40
CA ILE A 9 11.64 31.66 1.94
C ILE A 9 11.16 30.51 1.05
N SER A 10 11.99 30.04 0.11
CA SER A 10 11.64 28.94 -0.77
C SER A 10 11.36 27.66 0.02
N ALA A 11 12.21 27.33 0.99
CA ALA A 11 12.04 26.17 1.86
C ALA A 11 10.74 26.29 2.69
N ALA A 12 10.44 27.47 3.23
CA ALA A 12 9.21 27.71 3.98
C ALA A 12 7.95 27.56 3.11
N VAL A 13 7.99 28.05 1.86
CA VAL A 13 6.88 27.90 0.90
C VAL A 13 6.67 26.43 0.54
N VAL A 14 7.74 25.69 0.24
CA VAL A 14 7.64 24.25 -0.08
C VAL A 14 7.09 23.47 1.12
N ALA A 15 7.56 23.76 2.34
CA ALA A 15 7.05 23.12 3.55
C ALA A 15 5.56 23.43 3.78
N ALA A 16 5.14 24.67 3.58
CA ALA A 16 3.73 25.07 3.71
C ALA A 16 2.83 24.39 2.68
N ILE A 17 3.27 24.29 1.42
CA ILE A 17 2.55 23.57 0.36
C ILE A 17 2.47 22.08 0.69
N ALA A 18 3.57 21.46 1.10
CA ALA A 18 3.60 20.05 1.48
C ALA A 18 2.62 19.76 2.63
N TRP A 19 2.62 20.59 3.67
CA TRP A 19 1.68 20.48 4.79
C TRP A 19 0.22 20.62 4.35
N PHE A 20 -0.07 21.62 3.50
CA PHE A 20 -1.41 21.87 2.99
C PHE A 20 -1.93 20.70 2.13
N VAL A 21 -1.06 20.13 1.30
CA VAL A 21 -1.38 18.99 0.45
C VAL A 21 -1.62 17.74 1.30
N VAL A 22 -0.69 17.37 2.17
CA VAL A 22 -0.80 16.17 3.05
C VAL A 22 -2.04 16.28 3.94
N GLY A 23 -2.23 17.40 4.64
CA GLY A 23 -3.38 17.60 5.52
C GLY A 23 -4.73 17.64 4.80
N LYS A 24 -4.77 18.10 3.54
CA LYS A 24 -5.99 18.06 2.71
C LYS A 24 -6.30 16.66 2.20
N PHE A 25 -5.28 15.87 1.85
CA PHE A 25 -5.47 14.50 1.37
C PHE A 25 -6.00 13.61 2.49
N GLU A 26 -5.51 13.74 3.72
CA GLU A 26 -5.96 12.94 4.87
C GLU A 26 -7.42 13.26 5.26
N ALA A 27 -7.88 14.50 5.05
CA ALA A 27 -9.26 14.90 5.32
C ALA A 27 -10.28 14.50 4.24
N TRP A 28 -9.84 14.15 3.02
CA TRP A 28 -10.72 13.84 1.88
C TRP A 28 -10.65 12.38 1.44
N LEU A 29 -9.62 11.64 1.85
CA LEU A 29 -9.59 10.20 1.63
C LEU A 29 -10.71 9.58 2.47
N PRO A 30 -11.65 8.84 1.86
CA PRO A 30 -12.57 8.02 2.63
C PRO A 30 -11.73 7.11 3.52
N ASP A 31 -12.22 6.88 4.75
CA ASP A 31 -11.60 5.96 5.70
C ASP A 31 -11.21 4.70 4.93
N ALA A 32 -9.94 4.31 5.02
CA ALA A 32 -9.44 3.16 4.28
C ALA A 32 -10.27 1.97 4.77
N GLY A 33 -11.29 1.60 4.00
CA GLY A 33 -12.24 0.56 4.39
C GLY A 33 -11.46 -0.68 4.77
N SER A 34 -12.03 -1.47 5.70
CA SER A 34 -11.42 -2.69 6.25
C SER A 34 -10.50 -3.35 5.23
N ASP A 35 -9.20 -3.31 5.51
CA ASP A 35 -8.20 -3.92 4.65
C ASP A 35 -8.69 -5.34 4.33
N LEU A 36 -8.98 -5.61 3.06
CA LEU A 36 -9.56 -6.89 2.61
C LEU A 36 -8.52 -8.02 2.68
N LYS A 37 -7.42 -7.77 3.36
CA LYS A 37 -6.38 -8.73 3.57
C LYS A 37 -6.90 -9.83 4.48
N PRO A 38 -6.74 -11.11 4.10
CA PRO A 38 -7.06 -12.21 4.99
C PRO A 38 -6.26 -12.10 6.28
N GLU A 39 -6.83 -12.60 7.36
CA GLU A 39 -6.10 -12.76 8.60
C GLU A 39 -4.85 -13.62 8.36
N LYS A 40 -3.80 -13.38 9.14
CA LYS A 40 -2.57 -14.17 9.05
C LYS A 40 -2.52 -15.18 10.18
N ARG A 41 -2.25 -16.44 9.84
CA ARG A 41 -1.89 -17.49 10.80
C ARG A 41 -0.49 -17.98 10.45
N ASP A 42 0.47 -17.75 11.34
CA ASP A 42 1.87 -18.18 11.15
C ASP A 42 2.47 -17.70 9.81
N ASP A 43 2.22 -16.43 9.45
CA ASP A 43 2.57 -15.77 8.18
C ASP A 43 1.84 -16.26 6.92
N ASP A 44 1.06 -17.33 7.00
CA ASP A 44 0.19 -17.77 5.92
C ASP A 44 -1.20 -17.09 5.97
N PRO A 45 -1.84 -16.84 4.81
CA PRO A 45 -3.20 -16.33 4.77
C PRO A 45 -4.20 -17.37 5.30
N ALA A 46 -5.07 -16.93 6.21
CA ALA A 46 -6.13 -17.73 6.80
C ALA A 46 -7.50 -17.17 6.40
N PHE A 47 -8.42 -18.07 6.06
CA PHE A 47 -9.78 -17.74 5.62
C PHE A 47 -10.81 -18.45 6.48
N ASP A 48 -11.91 -17.74 6.79
CA ASP A 48 -13.06 -18.33 7.45
C ASP A 48 -13.81 -19.30 6.54
N VAL A 49 -14.11 -20.49 7.06
CA VAL A 49 -14.90 -21.50 6.34
C VAL A 49 -16.38 -21.28 6.62
N VAL A 50 -17.13 -20.96 5.56
CA VAL A 50 -18.58 -20.68 5.63
C VAL A 50 -19.39 -21.72 4.85
N LEU A 51 -20.69 -21.79 5.13
CA LEU A 51 -21.61 -22.81 4.58
C LEU A 51 -21.63 -22.89 3.03
N ARG A 52 -21.28 -21.79 2.36
CA ARG A 52 -21.16 -21.70 0.89
C ARG A 52 -19.85 -21.01 0.49
N GLY A 53 -18.74 -21.49 1.06
CA GLY A 53 -17.39 -21.04 0.72
C GLY A 53 -16.81 -21.75 -0.50
N TYR A 54 -15.64 -21.27 -0.94
CA TYR A 54 -14.81 -21.98 -1.92
C TYR A 54 -14.12 -23.18 -1.29
N ARG A 55 -13.66 -24.12 -2.12
CA ARG A 55 -12.88 -25.25 -1.61
C ARG A 55 -11.47 -24.77 -1.26
N MET A 56 -10.95 -25.23 -0.11
CA MET A 56 -9.69 -24.71 0.44
C MET A 56 -8.49 -25.05 -0.44
N ASP A 57 -8.49 -26.24 -1.05
CA ASP A 57 -7.46 -26.70 -1.99
C ASP A 57 -7.34 -25.76 -3.20
N GLU A 58 -8.46 -25.36 -3.78
CA GLU A 58 -8.48 -24.44 -4.93
C GLU A 58 -7.98 -23.04 -4.55
N VAL A 59 -8.32 -22.57 -3.34
CA VAL A 59 -7.86 -21.28 -2.83
C VAL A 59 -6.34 -21.33 -2.61
N ASP A 60 -5.84 -22.38 -1.96
CA ASP A 60 -4.41 -22.55 -1.67
C ASP A 60 -3.58 -22.61 -2.98
N ASP A 61 -4.02 -23.39 -3.96
CA ASP A 61 -3.36 -23.50 -5.27
C ASP A 61 -3.33 -22.16 -6.01
N THR A 62 -4.45 -21.43 -5.99
CA THR A 62 -4.58 -20.14 -6.68
C THR A 62 -3.71 -19.08 -6.00
N ILE A 63 -3.68 -19.05 -4.68
CA ILE A 63 -2.84 -18.13 -3.89
C ILE A 63 -1.36 -18.41 -4.15
N ALA A 64 -0.94 -19.68 -4.17
CA ALA A 64 0.44 -20.06 -4.47
C ALA A 64 0.86 -19.61 -5.87
N GLN A 65 -0.03 -19.78 -6.87
CA GLN A 65 0.22 -19.32 -8.24
C GLN A 65 0.38 -17.79 -8.31
N MET A 66 -0.52 -17.04 -7.67
CA MET A 66 -0.47 -15.57 -7.68
C MET A 66 0.77 -15.04 -6.95
N GLN A 67 1.18 -15.67 -5.83
CA GLN A 67 2.41 -15.28 -5.13
C GLN A 67 3.65 -15.49 -6.00
N ALA A 68 3.72 -16.61 -6.74
CA ALA A 68 4.81 -16.88 -7.67
C ALA A 68 4.86 -15.85 -8.82
N GLU A 69 3.71 -15.45 -9.35
CA GLU A 69 3.62 -14.42 -10.39
C GLU A 69 3.99 -13.02 -9.87
N ILE A 70 3.58 -12.67 -8.66
CA ILE A 70 3.97 -11.40 -8.04
C ILE A 70 5.49 -11.34 -7.84
N GLU A 71 6.10 -12.45 -7.40
CA GLU A 71 7.55 -12.51 -7.21
C GLU A 71 8.30 -12.38 -8.53
N SER A 72 7.84 -13.04 -9.60
CA SER A 72 8.46 -12.89 -10.92
C SER A 72 8.36 -11.45 -11.45
N LEU A 73 7.18 -10.82 -11.34
CA LEU A 73 6.98 -9.43 -11.76
C LEU A 73 7.83 -8.45 -10.93
N ARG A 74 8.00 -8.71 -9.64
CA ARG A 74 8.84 -7.90 -8.76
C ARG A 74 10.31 -7.98 -9.17
N MET A 75 10.80 -9.17 -9.49
CA MET A 75 12.17 -9.39 -9.98
C MET A 75 12.42 -8.71 -11.34
N ASP A 76 11.45 -8.80 -12.25
CA ASP A 76 11.52 -8.15 -13.57
C ASP A 76 11.48 -6.62 -13.46
N GLY A 77 10.66 -6.08 -12.55
CA GLY A 77 10.54 -4.65 -12.30
C GLY A 77 11.76 -4.05 -11.60
N HIS A 78 12.49 -4.83 -10.79
CA HIS A 78 13.72 -4.39 -10.13
C HIS A 78 14.95 -4.42 -11.06
N SER A 79 14.88 -5.18 -12.17
CA SER A 79 15.95 -5.29 -13.16
C SER A 79 15.94 -4.18 -14.23
N ARG A 80 15.01 -3.22 -14.13
CA ARG A 80 14.90 -2.04 -15.01
C ARG A 80 15.26 -0.76 -14.28
#